data_AF-A0A9W8WS03-F1
#
_entry.id   AF-A0A9W8WS03-F1
#
_cell.length_a   1.000
_cell.length_b   1.000
_cell.length_c   1.000
_cell.angle_alpha   90.00
_cell.angle_beta   90.00
_cell.angle_gamma   90.00
#
_symmetry.space_group_name_H-M   'P 1'
#
loop_
_entity.id
_entity.type
_entity.pdbx_description
1 polymer ?
#
loop_
_entity_poly.entity_id
_entity_poly.type
_entity_poly.pdbx_seq_one_letter_code
_entity_poly.pdbx_strand_id
1 'polypeptide(L)'
;MSSDSGSAGLFREMEDGFAAYAASKAALNMAVRHMAAELKRKDDDTILLCMHPGEVATDMANVQLPWEVQGIITPEESVTKMIQVIKSKGIQHSGTFWTYENKEPLLDLTKQTPHEIGVPFETLIAFWELIVD
;
A
#
# COMPACT_ATOMS: atom_id res chain seq x y z
N MET A 1 7.43 9.95 6.44
CA MET A 1 5.96 9.75 6.43
C MET A 1 5.57 9.06 5.14
N SER A 2 5.72 7.75 5.12
CA SER A 2 5.57 6.95 3.90
C SER A 2 4.25 6.16 3.93
N SER A 3 3.66 5.95 2.76
CA SER A 3 2.49 5.05 2.60
C SER A 3 2.90 3.56 2.62
N ASP A 4 4.19 3.24 2.76
CA ASP A 4 4.69 1.87 2.93
C ASP A 4 4.12 1.24 4.21
N SER A 5 4.01 2.02 5.29
CA SER A 5 3.43 1.62 6.58
C SER A 5 1.93 1.31 6.51
N GLY A 6 1.28 1.67 5.40
CA GLY A 6 -0.13 1.40 5.10
C GLY A 6 -0.37 0.20 4.19
N SER A 7 0.69 -0.45 3.71
CA SER A 7 0.56 -1.78 3.13
C SER A 7 0.69 -2.76 4.29
N ALA A 8 -0.28 -3.65 4.48
CA ALA A 8 -0.26 -4.62 5.57
C ALA A 8 1.01 -5.52 5.64
N GLY A 9 1.94 -5.41 4.68
CA GLY A 9 3.20 -6.16 4.62
C GLY A 9 4.46 -5.43 5.11
N LEU A 10 4.47 -4.09 5.27
CA LEU A 10 5.66 -3.34 5.71
C LEU A 10 5.42 -2.63 7.04
N PHE A 11 5.11 -3.43 8.06
CA PHE A 11 5.00 -2.94 9.43
C PHE A 11 6.38 -2.53 9.97
N ARG A 12 6.47 -1.32 10.53
CA ARG A 12 7.66 -0.80 11.19
C ARG A 12 7.34 -0.54 12.65
N GLU A 13 7.87 -1.41 13.52
CA GLU A 13 7.63 -1.35 14.96
C GLU A 13 8.09 -0.03 15.63
N MET A 14 8.99 0.70 14.97
CA MET A 14 9.59 1.94 15.50
C MET A 14 8.80 3.21 15.13
N GLU A 15 7.76 3.12 14.31
CA GLU A 15 6.96 4.28 13.84
C GLU A 15 5.75 4.56 14.77
N ASP A 16 6.03 4.80 16.05
CA ASP A 16 5.00 5.05 17.07
C ASP A 16 4.12 6.29 16.78
N GLY A 17 2.81 6.20 17.01
CA GLY A 17 1.89 7.33 16.84
C GLY A 17 1.29 7.47 15.44
N PHE A 18 1.58 6.55 14.51
CA PHE A 18 1.04 6.56 13.14
C PHE A 18 -0.07 5.53 12.89
N ALA A 19 -0.60 4.86 13.92
CA ALA A 19 -1.59 3.80 13.77
C ALA A 19 -2.82 4.19 12.94
N ALA A 20 -3.44 5.35 13.21
CA ALA A 20 -4.60 5.82 12.45
C ALA A 20 -4.26 6.17 10.98
N TYR A 21 -3.06 6.71 10.75
CA TYR A 21 -2.55 7.01 9.40
C TYR A 21 -2.31 5.72 8.61
N ALA A 22 -1.61 4.75 9.22
CA ALA A 22 -1.36 3.43 8.65
C ALA A 22 -2.68 2.70 8.33
N ALA A 23 -3.63 2.69 9.27
CA ALA A 23 -4.95 2.09 9.08
C ALA A 23 -5.71 2.75 7.92
N SER A 24 -5.70 4.08 7.82
CA SER A 24 -6.35 4.81 6.73
C SER A 24 -5.75 4.47 5.37
N LYS A 25 -4.42 4.33 5.30
CA LYS A 25 -3.71 3.92 4.07
C LYS A 25 -3.97 2.46 3.70
N ALA A 26 -4.07 1.57 4.69
CA ALA A 26 -4.47 0.18 4.47
C ALA A 26 -5.91 0.07 3.95
N ALA A 27 -6.83 0.83 4.53
CA ALA A 27 -8.22 0.91 4.07
C ALA A 27 -8.31 1.44 2.63
N LEU A 28 -7.55 2.49 2.30
CA LEU A 28 -7.47 3.03 0.94
C LEU A 28 -6.95 1.98 -0.07
N ASN A 29 -5.88 1.27 0.28
CA ASN A 29 -5.32 0.21 -0.57
C ASN A 29 -6.35 -0.90 -0.83
N MET A 30 -7.10 -1.29 0.19
CA MET A 30 -8.15 -2.30 0.06
C MET A 30 -9.33 -1.80 -0.78
N ALA A 31 -9.75 -0.54 -0.58
CA ALA A 31 -10.80 0.07 -1.39
C ALA A 31 -10.45 0.06 -2.89
N VAL A 32 -9.20 0.40 -3.24
CA VAL A 32 -8.73 0.37 -4.64
C VAL A 32 -8.78 -1.04 -5.23
N ARG A 33 -8.43 -2.08 -4.46
CA ARG A 33 -8.55 -3.48 -4.89
C ARG A 33 -10.00 -3.87 -5.18
N HIS A 34 -10.94 -3.49 -4.32
CA HIS A 34 -12.36 -3.75 -4.54
C HIS A 34 -12.90 -3.03 -5.77
N MET A 35 -12.57 -1.75 -5.93
CA MET A 35 -12.99 -0.95 -7.10
C MET A 35 -12.41 -1.52 -8.40
N ALA A 36 -11.14 -1.94 -8.41
CA ALA A 36 -10.52 -2.56 -9.58
C ALA A 36 -11.25 -3.86 -9.97
N ALA A 37 -11.62 -4.68 -8.98
CA ALA A 37 -12.38 -5.90 -9.22
C ALA A 37 -13.80 -5.61 -9.73
N GLU A 38 -14.45 -4.55 -9.26
CA GLU A 38 -15.76 -4.10 -9.78
C GLU A 38 -15.68 -3.63 -11.23
N LEU A 39 -14.70 -2.78 -11.56
CA LEU A 39 -14.50 -2.28 -12.92
C LEU A 39 -14.20 -3.42 -13.89
N LYS A 40 -13.37 -4.38 -13.48
CA LYS A 40 -13.10 -5.59 -14.26
C LYS A 40 -14.38 -6.40 -14.56
N ARG A 41 -15.30 -6.53 -13.59
CA ARG A 41 -16.59 -7.23 -13.81
C ARG A 41 -17.53 -6.48 -14.75
N LYS A 42 -17.35 -5.16 -14.88
CA LYS A 42 -18.11 -4.28 -15.77
C LYS A 42 -17.50 -4.16 -17.18
N ASP A 43 -16.43 -4.91 -17.45
CA ASP A 43 -15.67 -4.81 -18.71
C ASP A 43 -15.17 -3.37 -18.98
N ASP A 44 -14.74 -2.69 -17.91
CA ASP A 44 -14.21 -1.33 -17.95
C ASP A 44 -12.67 -1.35 -18.01
N ASP A 45 -12.10 -0.63 -18.99
CA ASP A 45 -10.66 -0.54 -19.26
C ASP A 45 -9.91 0.45 -18.33
N THR A 46 -10.57 0.98 -17.29
CA THR A 46 -9.96 1.88 -16.32
C THR A 46 -8.94 1.16 -15.44
N ILE A 47 -7.72 1.72 -15.37
CA ILE A 47 -6.61 1.19 -14.56
C ILE A 47 -6.58 1.95 -13.22
N LEU A 48 -6.71 1.23 -12.11
CA LEU A 48 -6.56 1.78 -10.77
C LEU A 48 -5.25 1.31 -10.15
N LEU A 49 -4.40 2.26 -9.72
CA LEU A 49 -3.12 1.96 -9.09
C LEU A 49 -3.01 2.68 -7.74
N CYS A 50 -2.54 1.98 -6.72
CA CYS A 50 -2.01 2.62 -5.52
C CYS A 50 -0.52 2.90 -5.72
N MET A 51 -0.05 4.05 -5.27
CA MET A 51 1.36 4.40 -5.40
C MET A 51 1.95 5.02 -4.14
N HIS A 52 3.16 4.58 -3.79
CA HIS A 52 4.00 5.21 -2.80
C HIS A 52 4.98 6.19 -3.45
N PRO A 53 4.89 7.50 -3.14
CA PRO A 53 5.72 8.52 -3.77
C PRO A 53 7.19 8.53 -3.29
N GLY A 54 7.54 7.72 -2.29
CA GLY A 54 8.80 7.87 -1.55
C GLY A 54 8.65 8.86 -0.39
N GLU A 55 9.73 9.07 0.34
CA GLU A 55 9.78 10.08 1.40
C GLU A 55 10.03 11.44 0.78
N VAL A 56 8.97 12.23 0.54
CA VAL A 56 9.08 13.49 -0.20
C VAL A 56 9.27 14.68 0.74
N ALA A 57 10.26 15.53 0.46
CA ALA A 57 10.46 16.80 1.13
C ALA A 57 9.28 17.75 0.85
N THR A 58 8.29 17.73 1.74
CA THR A 58 7.09 18.57 1.70
C THR A 58 6.91 19.28 3.04
N ASP A 59 6.05 20.29 3.09
CA ASP A 59 5.71 20.97 4.36
C ASP A 59 5.15 19.99 5.40
N MET A 60 4.48 18.93 4.95
CA MET A 60 4.03 17.85 5.83
C MET A 60 5.22 17.11 6.48
N ALA A 61 6.34 16.92 5.78
CA ALA A 61 7.50 16.22 6.32
C ALA A 61 8.17 16.96 7.50
N ASN A 62 7.76 18.19 7.81
CA ASN A 62 8.31 19.02 8.88
C ASN A 62 7.73 18.73 10.28
N VAL A 63 7.21 17.52 10.52
CA VAL A 63 6.76 17.09 11.85
C VAL A 63 7.98 16.70 12.68
N GLN A 64 8.02 17.10 13.96
CA GLN A 64 9.04 16.61 14.88
C GLN A 64 8.78 15.12 15.15
N LEU A 65 9.62 14.27 14.56
CA LEU A 65 9.60 12.83 14.79
C LEU A 65 10.72 12.47 15.78
N PRO A 66 10.51 11.52 16.69
CA PRO A 66 11.56 11.04 17.59
C PRO A 66 12.58 10.12 16.89
N TRP A 67 12.48 9.94 15.56
CA TRP A 67 13.38 9.16 14.72
C TRP A 67 13.73 9.89 13.42
N GLU A 68 14.79 9.44 12.75
CA GLU A 68 15.28 10.01 11.50
C GLU A 68 14.54 9.42 10.29
N VAL A 69 14.11 10.28 9.36
CA VAL A 69 13.57 9.87 8.06
C VAL A 69 14.70 9.80 7.05
N GLN A 70 15.05 8.60 6.62
CA GLN A 70 16.09 8.38 5.60
C GLN A 70 15.50 8.35 4.18
N GLY A 71 16.33 8.70 3.20
CA GLY A 71 15.94 8.59 1.78
C GLY A 71 14.97 9.65 1.31
N ILE A 72 15.03 10.86 1.88
CA ILE A 72 14.19 11.98 1.47
C ILE A 72 14.56 12.41 0.04
N ILE A 73 13.56 12.51 -0.83
CA ILE A 73 13.67 12.95 -2.23
C ILE A 73 12.92 14.26 -2.46
N THR A 74 13.20 14.93 -3.58
CA THR A 74 12.48 16.15 -3.95
C THR A 74 11.10 15.82 -4.56
N PRO A 75 10.13 16.76 -4.50
CA PRO A 75 8.86 16.60 -5.21
C PRO A 75 9.02 16.31 -6.70
N GLU A 76 9.98 16.97 -7.36
CA GLU A 76 10.27 16.78 -8.78
C GLU A 76 10.76 15.37 -9.08
N GLU A 77 11.65 14.83 -8.25
CA GLU A 77 12.15 13.46 -8.38
C GLU A 77 11.02 12.46 -8.20
N SER A 78 10.20 12.63 -7.15
CA SER A 78 9.04 11.78 -6.86
C SER A 78 8.08 11.72 -8.05
N VAL A 79 7.63 12.88 -8.53
CA VAL A 79 6.66 12.97 -9.65
C VAL A 79 7.26 12.41 -10.93
N THR A 80 8.52 12.73 -11.25
CA THR A 80 9.20 12.24 -12.46
C THR A 80 9.23 10.72 -12.49
N LYS A 81 9.64 10.09 -11.38
CA LYS A 81 9.70 8.63 -11.26
C LYS A 81 8.30 8.00 -11.24
N MET A 82 7.33 8.60 -10.55
CA MET A 82 5.95 8.10 -10.54
C MET A 82 5.31 8.11 -11.94
N ILE A 83 5.54 9.15 -12.74
CA ILE A 83 5.06 9.20 -14.13
C ILE A 83 5.63 8.04 -14.95
N GLN A 84 6.91 7.69 -14.75
CA GLN A 84 7.53 6.55 -15.44
C GLN A 84 6.86 5.23 -15.03
N VAL A 85 6.56 5.04 -13.74
CA VAL A 85 5.84 3.86 -13.25
C VAL A 85 4.46 3.79 -13.90
N ILE A 86 3.66 4.86 -13.85
CA ILE A 86 2.31 4.91 -14.44
C ILE A 86 2.34 4.52 -15.92
N LYS A 87 3.28 5.09 -16.70
CA LYS A 87 3.44 4.77 -18.13
C LYS A 87 3.81 3.31 -18.40
N SER A 88 4.39 2.60 -17.43
CA SER A 88 4.76 1.19 -17.56
C SER A 88 3.63 0.22 -17.24
N LYS A 89 2.49 0.69 -16.71
CA LYS A 89 1.39 -0.17 -16.26
C LYS A 89 0.24 -0.20 -17.27
N GLY A 90 -0.21 -1.41 -17.58
CA GLY A 90 -1.48 -1.68 -18.27
C GLY A 90 -2.57 -2.25 -17.34
N ILE A 91 -3.72 -2.58 -17.94
CA ILE A 91 -4.93 -3.10 -17.29
C ILE A 91 -4.69 -4.30 -16.37
N GLN A 92 -3.71 -5.14 -16.69
CA GLN A 92 -3.31 -6.31 -15.90
C GLN A 92 -2.76 -5.94 -14.51
N HIS A 93 -2.38 -4.69 -14.29
CA HIS A 93 -1.89 -4.19 -13.01
C HIS A 93 -2.97 -3.44 -12.22
N SER A 94 -4.22 -3.37 -12.69
CA SER A 94 -5.28 -2.70 -11.94
C SER A 94 -5.49 -3.36 -10.57
N GLY A 95 -5.57 -2.57 -9.50
CA GLY A 95 -5.70 -3.03 -8.11
C GLY A 95 -4.36 -3.32 -7.39
N THR A 96 -3.22 -3.02 -8.01
CA THR A 96 -1.88 -3.25 -7.43
C THR A 96 -1.31 -1.99 -6.75
N PHE A 97 -0.23 -2.18 -5.98
CA PHE A 97 0.49 -1.10 -5.29
C PHE A 97 1.93 -1.03 -5.80
N TRP A 98 2.45 0.16 -6.07
CA TRP A 98 3.81 0.36 -6.56
C TRP A 98 4.52 1.51 -5.84
N THR A 99 5.83 1.38 -5.63
CA THR A 99 6.66 2.52 -5.24
C THR A 99 7.07 3.34 -6.46
N TYR A 100 7.49 4.58 -6.22
CA TYR A 100 8.09 5.45 -7.24
C TYR A 100 9.31 4.81 -7.93
N GLU A 101 9.98 3.83 -7.31
CA GLU A 101 11.08 3.06 -7.90
C GLU A 101 10.61 1.84 -8.73
N ASN A 102 9.32 1.76 -9.05
CA ASN A 102 8.70 0.63 -9.76
C ASN A 102 8.81 -0.71 -9.02
N LYS A 103 8.91 -0.69 -7.69
CA LYS A 103 8.88 -1.91 -6.87
C LYS A 103 7.45 -2.16 -6.41
N GLU A 104 7.02 -3.41 -6.52
CA GLU A 104 5.82 -3.88 -5.83
C GLU A 104 6.26 -4.22 -4.39
N PRO A 105 5.79 -3.52 -3.35
CA PRO A 105 6.06 -3.92 -1.99
C PRO A 105 5.37 -5.27 -1.79
N LEU A 106 6.20 -6.27 -1.57
CA LEU A 106 5.88 -7.68 -1.48
C LEU A 106 4.63 -7.93 -0.61
N LEU A 107 3.47 -8.08 -1.25
CA LEU A 107 2.40 -9.00 -0.85
C LEU A 107 1.33 -9.02 -1.96
N ASP A 108 1.59 -9.83 -2.99
CA ASP A 108 0.49 -10.44 -3.73
C ASP A 108 -0.17 -11.45 -2.78
N LEU A 109 -1.14 -11.01 -1.97
CA LEU A 109 -1.91 -11.89 -1.09
C LEU A 109 -2.72 -12.92 -1.91
N THR A 110 -2.86 -12.75 -3.24
CA THR A 110 -3.46 -13.78 -4.09
C THR A 110 -2.48 -14.93 -4.39
N LYS A 111 -1.19 -14.77 -4.06
CA LYS A 111 -0.15 -15.82 -4.15
C LYS A 111 0.12 -16.54 -2.83
N GLN A 112 -0.42 -16.09 -1.69
CA GLN A 112 -0.35 -16.87 -0.45
C GLN A 112 -1.53 -17.84 -0.40
N THR A 113 -1.29 -19.06 -0.87
CA THR A 113 -2.22 -20.16 -0.59
C THR A 113 -2.25 -20.41 0.92
N PRO A 114 -3.43 -20.72 1.52
CA PRO A 114 -3.59 -20.92 2.97
C PRO A 114 -2.69 -22.01 3.60
N HIS A 115 -1.98 -22.79 2.79
CA HIS A 115 -1.17 -23.92 3.23
C HIS A 115 0.19 -23.56 3.85
N GLU A 116 0.64 -22.31 3.78
CA GLU A 116 2.00 -21.95 4.24
C GLU A 116 2.04 -21.35 5.64
N ILE A 117 0.90 -20.97 6.21
CA ILE A 117 0.82 -20.42 7.57
C ILE A 117 0.21 -21.50 8.44
N GLY A 118 1.03 -22.16 9.27
CA GLY A 118 0.64 -23.25 10.17
C GLY A 118 -0.32 -22.87 11.31
N VAL A 119 -1.17 -21.88 11.09
CA VAL A 119 -2.26 -21.47 11.99
C VAL A 119 -3.53 -22.17 11.56
N PRO A 120 -4.26 -22.83 12.48
CA PRO A 120 -5.55 -23.44 12.18
C PRO A 120 -6.52 -22.43 11.58
N PHE A 121 -7.22 -22.82 10.51
CA PHE A 121 -8.18 -21.98 9.78
C PHE A 121 -9.25 -21.35 10.70
N GLU A 122 -9.62 -22.04 11.77
CA GLU A 122 -10.57 -21.58 12.79
C GLU A 122 -10.05 -20.38 13.60
N THR A 123 -8.74 -20.28 13.82
CA THR A 123 -8.11 -19.16 14.54
C THR A 123 -8.09 -17.87 13.69
N LEU A 124 -8.03 -18.01 12.37
CA LEU A 124 -8.08 -16.86 11.44
C LEU A 124 -9.49 -16.27 11.30
N ILE A 125 -10.54 -17.11 11.34
CA ILE A 125 -11.92 -16.65 11.32
C ILE A 125 -12.28 -15.89 12.60
N ALA A 126 -11.88 -16.41 13.77
CA ALA A 126 -12.15 -15.78 15.06
C ALA A 126 -11.49 -14.39 15.19
N PHE A 127 -10.33 -14.18 14.56
CA PHE A 127 -9.65 -12.87 14.56
C PHE A 127 -10.29 -11.86 13.59
N TRP A 128 -10.95 -12.35 12.54
CA TRP A 128 -11.67 -11.50 11.58
C TRP A 128 -13.01 -11.03 12.17
N GLU A 129 -13.83 -11.93 12.73
CA GLU A 129 -15.14 -11.54 13.27
C GLU A 129 -15.03 -10.53 14.43
N LEU A 130 -13.95 -10.59 15.24
CA LEU A 130 -13.75 -9.66 16.35
C LEU A 130 -13.37 -8.22 15.94
N ILE A 131 -13.04 -7.98 14.67
CA ILE A 131 -12.63 -6.66 14.15
C ILE A 131 -13.77 -5.98 13.37
N VAL A 132 -14.79 -6.73 12.94
CA VAL A 132 -15.83 -6.23 12.03
C VAL A 132 -17.24 -6.28 12.64
N ASP A 133 -17.41 -6.87 13.82
CA ASP A 133 -18.64 -6.80 14.62
C ASP A 133 -18.45 -6.04 15.96
#